data_AF-A0A367ZQ42-F1
#
_entry.id   AF-A0A367ZQ42-F1
#
_cell.length_a   1.000
_cell.length_b   1.000
_cell.length_c   1.000
_cell.angle_alpha   90.00
_cell.angle_beta   90.00
_cell.angle_gamma   90.00
#
_symmetry.space_group_name_H-M   'P 1'
#
loop_
_entity.id
_entity.type
_entity.pdbx_description
1 polymer ?
#
loop_
_entity_poly.entity_id
_entity_poly.type
_entity_poly.pdbx_seq_one_letter_code
_entity_poly.pdbx_strand_id
1 'polypeptide(L)'
;MRKPELELRVLDILERVAKGHPIEDDTVELKAEWPQHHLKAARRIAAHANAARGEPILWLIGVDEKQGVVGADSEELSRWYYQVRGWFDEQMAPDLVSLAVPYQGVTVVALLFETERAPFVIRTSALGPITHEVPWREANSTRSARRSDLLKLLVPIQKTPKIDILDGELILYKMPGRDTQPDQYQWQLLVKLYIITCSTETVVIPFHTCKVAFRTEHAPDEAYFEKIAITPPTTFHARELKEKVRSLTVSSTDSEVLIDTAGLVHLHGEISTAEPPRVHREIRIKAMLTPHHSERPAVVQADFVPVPRQEADSPRLVARWQWKPLGAGSPTPTAAPAPPTAPTPTPEEDL
;
A
#
# COMPACT_ATOMS: atom_id res chain seq x y z
N MET A 1 -9.29 -10.77 10.66
CA MET A 1 -10.17 -11.30 9.57
C MET A 1 -11.43 -11.88 10.19
N ARG A 2 -12.63 -11.60 9.65
CA ARG A 2 -13.90 -12.12 10.19
C ARG A 2 -14.16 -13.55 9.72
N LYS A 3 -14.96 -14.33 10.44
CA LYS A 3 -15.26 -15.74 10.09
C LYS A 3 -15.79 -15.94 8.65
N PRO A 4 -16.72 -15.11 8.12
CA PRO A 4 -17.17 -15.26 6.73
C PRO A 4 -16.09 -14.97 5.69
N GLU A 5 -15.18 -14.02 5.96
CA GLU A 5 -14.05 -13.72 5.08
C GLU A 5 -13.04 -14.88 5.06
N LEU A 6 -12.80 -15.48 6.24
CA LEU A 6 -11.99 -16.69 6.36
C LEU A 6 -12.61 -17.85 5.56
N GLU A 7 -13.92 -18.06 5.68
CA GLU A 7 -14.63 -19.11 4.94
C GLU A 7 -14.47 -18.96 3.42
N LEU A 8 -14.70 -17.76 2.88
CA LEU A 8 -14.50 -17.48 1.46
C LEU A 8 -13.06 -17.70 1.01
N ARG A 9 -12.07 -17.27 1.81
CA ARG A 9 -10.65 -17.51 1.53
C ARG A 9 -10.33 -19.00 1.50
N VAL A 10 -10.88 -19.78 2.42
CA VAL A 10 -10.70 -21.24 2.47
C VAL A 10 -11.31 -21.88 1.23
N LEU A 11 -12.54 -21.52 0.85
CA LEU A 11 -13.21 -22.07 -0.32
C LEU A 11 -12.43 -21.81 -1.62
N ASP A 12 -11.89 -20.59 -1.81
CA ASP A 12 -11.03 -20.27 -2.96
C ASP A 12 -9.79 -21.17 -3.02
N ILE A 13 -9.13 -21.37 -1.87
CA ILE A 13 -7.97 -22.26 -1.78
C ILE A 13 -8.37 -23.69 -2.15
N LEU A 14 -9.47 -24.22 -1.60
CA LEU A 14 -9.95 -25.58 -1.90
C LEU A 14 -10.27 -25.77 -3.38
N GLU A 15 -10.91 -24.78 -4.01
CA GLU A 15 -11.16 -24.81 -5.46
C GLU A 15 -9.87 -24.85 -6.28
N ARG A 16 -8.87 -24.06 -5.89
CA ARG A 16 -7.56 -24.08 -6.56
C ARG A 16 -6.86 -25.42 -6.38
N VAL A 17 -6.94 -26.03 -5.18
CA VAL A 17 -6.35 -27.36 -4.91
C VAL A 17 -7.01 -28.39 -5.81
N ALA A 18 -8.35 -28.38 -5.87
CA ALA A 18 -9.12 -29.30 -6.69
C ALA A 18 -8.80 -29.18 -8.20
N LYS A 19 -8.38 -27.99 -8.65
CA LYS A 19 -7.93 -27.72 -10.02
C LYS A 19 -6.44 -28.01 -10.25
N GLY A 20 -5.71 -28.48 -9.24
CA GLY A 20 -4.28 -28.79 -9.32
C GLY A 20 -3.38 -27.55 -9.46
N HIS A 21 -3.86 -26.38 -9.05
CA HIS A 21 -3.05 -25.16 -9.07
C HIS A 21 -2.13 -25.10 -7.85
N PRO A 22 -0.89 -24.59 -8.00
CA PRO A 22 0.02 -24.40 -6.87
C PRO A 22 -0.54 -23.36 -5.88
N ILE A 23 -0.45 -23.69 -4.60
CA ILE A 23 -1.07 -22.94 -3.48
C ILE A 23 -0.09 -22.65 -2.35
N GLU A 24 1.06 -23.32 -2.29
CA GLU A 24 2.10 -22.98 -1.32
C GLU A 24 2.51 -21.51 -1.49
N ASP A 25 2.06 -20.71 -0.54
CA ASP A 25 2.42 -19.33 -0.30
C ASP A 25 2.95 -19.26 1.14
N ASP A 26 3.72 -18.24 1.46
CA ASP A 26 4.45 -18.09 2.73
C ASP A 26 3.53 -17.98 3.96
N THR A 27 2.21 -17.94 3.77
CA THR A 27 1.19 -17.81 4.82
C THR A 27 0.22 -19.00 4.90
N VAL A 28 0.29 -19.99 4.01
CA VAL A 28 -0.66 -21.11 3.95
C VAL A 28 0.07 -22.45 4.10
N GLU A 29 -0.44 -23.32 4.96
CA GLU A 29 0.08 -24.68 5.17
C GLU A 29 -1.03 -25.72 4.98
N LEU A 30 -0.83 -26.67 4.06
CA LEU A 30 -1.76 -27.77 3.82
C LEU A 30 -1.35 -29.02 4.59
N LYS A 31 -2.32 -29.73 5.17
CA LYS A 31 -2.11 -30.98 5.92
C LYS A 31 -3.23 -31.95 5.58
N ALA A 32 -2.89 -33.14 5.07
CA ALA A 32 -3.86 -34.22 4.90
C ALA A 32 -4.51 -34.61 6.22
N GLU A 33 -3.71 -34.74 7.28
CA GLU A 33 -4.15 -35.24 8.59
C GLU A 33 -3.65 -34.34 9.73
N TRP A 34 -4.28 -34.50 10.90
CA TRP A 34 -3.85 -33.85 12.13
C TRP A 34 -2.42 -34.27 12.50
N PRO A 35 -1.51 -33.31 12.76
CA PRO A 35 -0.14 -33.64 13.16
C PRO A 35 -0.09 -34.39 14.50
N GLN A 36 0.27 -35.67 14.47
CA GLN A 36 0.32 -36.55 15.64
C GLN A 36 1.45 -36.21 16.64
N HIS A 37 2.52 -35.57 16.17
CA HIS A 37 3.65 -35.17 17.01
C HIS A 37 3.50 -33.71 17.48
N HIS A 38 2.87 -33.51 18.65
CA HIS A 38 2.53 -32.16 19.15
C HIS A 38 3.73 -31.20 19.29
N LEU A 39 4.90 -31.66 19.75
CA LEU A 39 6.11 -30.82 19.80
C LEU A 39 6.55 -30.39 18.39
N LYS A 40 6.52 -31.30 17.41
CA LYS A 40 6.86 -30.96 16.02
C LYS A 40 5.84 -29.98 15.43
N ALA A 41 4.56 -30.15 15.77
CA ALA A 41 3.49 -29.23 15.37
C ALA A 41 3.71 -27.84 15.97
N ALA A 42 3.92 -27.75 17.28
CA ALA A 42 4.22 -26.50 17.98
C ALA A 42 5.45 -25.80 17.39
N ARG A 43 6.53 -26.55 17.13
CA ARG A 43 7.74 -26.03 16.49
C ARG A 43 7.47 -25.46 15.10
N ARG A 44 6.65 -26.12 14.29
CA ARG A 44 6.26 -25.63 12.95
C ARG A 44 5.36 -24.41 13.02
N ILE A 45 4.39 -24.38 13.92
CA ILE A 45 3.51 -23.22 14.14
C ILE A 45 4.35 -22.02 14.56
N ALA A 46 5.21 -22.18 15.57
CA ALA A 46 6.10 -21.12 16.02
C ALA A 46 7.04 -20.64 14.90
N ALA A 47 7.61 -21.56 14.12
CA ALA A 47 8.48 -21.22 12.99
C ALA A 47 7.78 -20.40 11.91
N HIS A 48 6.57 -20.82 11.56
CA HIS A 48 5.75 -20.17 10.55
C HIS A 48 5.29 -18.79 11.07
N ALA A 49 4.84 -18.71 12.32
CA ALA A 49 4.39 -17.45 12.93
C ALA A 49 5.52 -16.43 13.09
N ASN A 50 6.70 -16.86 13.54
CA ASN A 50 7.88 -15.99 13.63
C ASN A 50 8.33 -15.46 12.26
N ALA A 51 8.29 -16.31 11.23
CA ALA A 51 8.64 -15.92 9.87
C ALA A 51 7.59 -14.99 9.21
N ALA A 52 6.31 -15.14 9.57
CA ALA A 52 5.20 -14.33 9.05
C ALA A 52 5.17 -12.91 9.61
N ARG A 53 5.86 -12.65 10.73
CA ARG A 53 6.11 -11.32 11.29
C ARG A 53 4.82 -10.46 11.42
N GLY A 54 3.79 -10.98 12.07
CA GLY A 54 2.54 -10.25 12.29
C GLY A 54 1.47 -10.48 11.22
N GLU A 55 1.81 -11.05 10.07
CA GLU A 55 0.80 -11.54 9.13
C GLU A 55 0.19 -12.86 9.64
N PRO A 56 -1.15 -13.02 9.67
CA PRO A 56 -1.78 -14.26 10.09
C PRO A 56 -1.42 -15.43 9.18
N ILE A 57 -1.21 -16.60 9.77
CA ILE A 57 -0.90 -17.83 9.03
C ILE A 57 -2.10 -18.77 9.07
N LEU A 58 -2.36 -19.45 7.96
CA LEU A 58 -3.52 -20.33 7.78
C LEU A 58 -3.06 -21.78 7.59
N TRP A 59 -3.52 -22.69 8.45
CA TRP A 59 -3.35 -24.12 8.25
C TRP A 59 -4.68 -24.74 7.84
N LEU A 60 -4.68 -25.55 6.78
CA LEU A 60 -5.84 -26.33 6.34
C LEU A 60 -5.61 -27.81 6.59
N ILE A 61 -6.41 -28.39 7.49
CA ILE A 61 -6.39 -29.81 7.81
C ILE A 61 -7.46 -30.53 6.98
N GLY A 62 -7.10 -31.66 6.38
CA GLY A 62 -7.92 -32.39 5.41
C GLY A 62 -7.62 -32.02 3.96
N VAL A 63 -6.44 -31.46 3.69
CA VAL A 63 -6.04 -31.00 2.36
C VAL A 63 -4.61 -31.45 2.05
N ASP A 64 -4.43 -32.15 0.95
CA ASP A 64 -3.14 -32.60 0.42
C ASP A 64 -2.90 -31.96 -0.95
N GLU A 65 -1.69 -31.46 -1.19
CA GLU A 65 -1.37 -30.80 -2.46
C GLU A 65 -1.42 -31.76 -3.66
N LYS A 66 -1.16 -33.05 -3.44
CA LYS A 66 -1.13 -34.07 -4.51
C LYS A 66 -2.44 -34.81 -4.64
N GLN A 67 -3.07 -35.14 -3.51
CA GLN A 67 -4.30 -35.94 -3.48
C GLN A 67 -5.57 -35.08 -3.50
N GLY A 68 -5.45 -33.78 -3.24
CA GLY A 68 -6.57 -32.86 -3.19
C GLY A 68 -7.22 -32.78 -1.81
N VAL A 69 -8.53 -32.55 -1.78
CA VAL A 69 -9.30 -32.40 -0.54
C VAL A 69 -9.71 -33.78 -0.02
N VAL A 70 -9.18 -34.17 1.14
CA VAL A 70 -9.39 -35.51 1.74
C VAL A 70 -10.32 -35.48 2.96
N GLY A 71 -10.48 -34.32 3.61
CA GLY A 71 -11.30 -34.14 4.81
C GLY A 71 -10.56 -34.42 6.12
N ALA A 72 -11.10 -33.90 7.22
CA ALA A 72 -10.57 -34.04 8.58
C ALA A 72 -11.69 -34.05 9.62
N ASP A 73 -11.45 -34.75 10.73
CA ASP A 73 -12.38 -34.81 11.86
C ASP A 73 -12.31 -33.53 12.72
N SER A 74 -13.47 -32.96 13.06
CA SER A 74 -13.56 -31.69 13.80
C SER A 74 -13.40 -31.82 15.33
N GLU A 75 -13.72 -32.98 15.90
CA GLU A 75 -13.66 -33.20 17.36
C GLU A 75 -12.22 -33.20 17.92
N GLU A 76 -11.21 -33.42 17.08
CA GLU A 76 -9.82 -33.51 17.51
C GLU A 76 -9.19 -32.16 17.86
N LEU A 77 -9.71 -31.03 17.33
CA LEU A 77 -9.05 -29.73 17.43
C LEU A 77 -8.79 -29.28 18.88
N SER A 78 -9.80 -29.26 19.74
CA SER A 78 -9.68 -28.72 21.11
C SER A 78 -8.64 -29.49 21.92
N ARG A 79 -8.64 -30.82 21.78
CA ARG A 79 -7.69 -31.71 22.44
C ARG A 79 -6.29 -31.56 21.88
N TRP A 80 -6.17 -31.56 20.55
CA TRP A 80 -4.91 -31.39 19.86
C TRP A 80 -4.26 -30.04 20.18
N TYR A 81 -5.01 -28.95 20.09
CA TYR A 81 -4.48 -27.61 20.31
C TYR A 81 -4.04 -27.39 21.75
N TYR A 82 -4.76 -27.93 22.73
CA TYR A 82 -4.34 -27.91 24.13
C TYR A 82 -2.95 -28.54 24.33
N GLN A 83 -2.69 -29.67 23.67
CA GLN A 83 -1.39 -30.37 23.74
C GLN A 83 -0.28 -29.60 23.01
N VAL A 84 -0.61 -28.96 21.88
CA VAL A 84 0.32 -28.12 21.11
C VAL A 84 0.70 -26.86 21.90
N ARG A 85 -0.28 -26.15 22.47
CA ARG A 85 -0.11 -24.99 23.36
C ARG A 85 0.87 -25.28 24.49
N GLY A 86 0.84 -26.50 25.04
CA GLY A 86 1.69 -26.90 26.15
C GLY A 86 3.19 -26.78 25.88
N TRP A 87 3.62 -26.67 24.62
CA TRP A 87 5.04 -26.53 24.26
C TRP A 87 5.52 -25.08 24.14
N PHE A 88 4.62 -24.10 24.11
CA PHE A 88 5.00 -22.69 24.06
C PHE A 88 5.44 -22.20 25.43
N ASP A 89 6.52 -21.44 25.46
CA ASP A 89 7.03 -20.85 26.69
C ASP A 89 6.04 -19.81 27.24
N GLU A 90 5.96 -19.69 28.56
CA GLU A 90 5.03 -18.79 29.27
C GLU A 90 3.55 -18.91 28.84
N GLN A 91 3.18 -20.02 28.19
CA GLN A 91 1.88 -20.22 27.54
C GLN A 91 1.57 -19.20 26.41
N MET A 92 2.59 -18.56 25.85
CA MET A 92 2.50 -17.60 24.76
C MET A 92 2.39 -18.32 23.40
N ALA A 93 1.34 -19.11 23.22
CA ALA A 93 0.98 -19.65 21.90
C ALA A 93 0.29 -18.56 21.04
N PRO A 94 0.34 -18.65 19.71
CA PRO A 94 -0.48 -17.81 18.83
C PRO A 94 -1.98 -17.88 19.19
N ASP A 95 -2.72 -16.79 19.06
CA ASP A 95 -4.18 -16.87 19.18
C ASP A 95 -4.75 -17.61 17.95
N LEU A 96 -5.77 -18.42 18.16
CA LEU A 96 -6.31 -19.33 17.15
C LEU A 96 -7.79 -19.08 16.91
N VAL A 97 -8.14 -18.80 15.65
CA VAL A 97 -9.51 -18.87 15.16
C VAL A 97 -9.66 -20.12 14.31
N SER A 98 -10.65 -20.96 14.64
CA SER A 98 -10.96 -22.16 13.87
C SER A 98 -12.31 -22.09 13.16
N LEU A 99 -12.39 -22.76 12.02
CA LEU A 99 -13.60 -22.90 11.22
C LEU A 99 -13.62 -24.29 10.54
N ALA A 100 -14.72 -25.02 10.70
CA ALA A 100 -14.99 -26.22 9.93
C ALA A 100 -15.74 -25.82 8.65
N VAL A 101 -15.20 -26.17 7.49
CA VAL A 101 -15.73 -25.78 6.17
C VAL A 101 -16.14 -27.05 5.42
N PRO A 102 -17.44 -27.26 5.15
CA PRO A 102 -17.90 -28.36 4.33
C PRO A 102 -17.54 -28.12 2.86
N TYR A 103 -16.96 -29.12 2.19
CA TYR A 103 -16.57 -29.05 0.79
C TYR A 103 -16.76 -30.42 0.12
N GLN A 104 -17.60 -30.49 -0.91
CA GLN A 104 -17.83 -31.71 -1.72
C GLN A 104 -18.08 -33.00 -0.90
N GLY A 105 -18.82 -32.89 0.21
CA GLY A 105 -19.18 -34.04 1.05
C GLY A 105 -18.15 -34.43 2.12
N VAL A 106 -17.02 -33.73 2.20
CA VAL A 106 -16.05 -33.84 3.30
C VAL A 106 -15.96 -32.52 4.08
N THR A 107 -15.34 -32.55 5.27
CA THR A 107 -15.12 -31.37 6.10
C THR A 107 -13.63 -31.03 6.16
N VAL A 108 -13.27 -29.79 5.87
CA VAL A 108 -11.91 -29.26 6.06
C VAL A 108 -11.88 -28.40 7.31
N VAL A 109 -10.80 -28.48 8.10
CA VAL A 109 -10.64 -27.63 9.29
C VAL A 109 -9.60 -26.55 9.00
N ALA A 110 -10.04 -25.29 9.00
CA ALA A 110 -9.20 -24.12 8.85
C ALA A 110 -8.76 -23.59 10.23
N LEU A 111 -7.46 -23.39 10.40
CA LEU A 111 -6.83 -22.87 11.61
C LEU A 111 -6.06 -21.59 11.26
N LEU A 112 -6.62 -20.45 11.66
CA LEU A 112 -6.00 -19.14 11.47
C LEU A 112 -5.28 -18.74 12.75
N PHE A 113 -3.96 -18.61 12.69
CA PHE A 113 -3.13 -18.18 13.82
C PHE A 113 -2.75 -16.72 13.69
N GLU A 114 -2.95 -15.95 14.76
CA GLU A 114 -2.49 -14.56 14.87
C GLU A 114 -1.03 -14.51 15.31
N THR A 115 -0.21 -13.72 14.60
CA THR A 115 1.26 -13.78 14.75
C THR A 115 1.87 -12.49 15.29
N GLU A 116 1.04 -11.51 15.68
CA GLU A 116 1.47 -10.18 16.16
C GLU A 116 2.31 -10.23 17.43
N ARG A 117 2.08 -11.26 18.28
CA ARG A 117 2.82 -11.45 19.54
C ARG A 117 4.17 -12.14 19.37
N ALA A 118 4.70 -12.26 18.15
CA ALA A 118 6.04 -12.77 17.94
C ALA A 118 7.07 -11.97 18.77
N PRO A 119 8.15 -12.59 19.28
CA PRO A 119 8.59 -13.96 19.06
C PRO A 119 7.78 -15.03 19.80
N PHE A 120 7.47 -16.12 19.11
CA PHE A 120 6.97 -17.37 19.68
C PHE A 120 8.12 -18.31 20.00
N VAL A 121 8.30 -18.60 21.29
CA VAL A 121 9.36 -19.45 21.82
C VAL A 121 8.78 -20.82 22.18
N ILE A 122 9.48 -21.89 21.83
CA ILE A 122 9.11 -23.25 22.22
C ILE A 122 10.09 -23.80 23.25
N ARG A 123 9.57 -24.64 24.15
CA ARG A 123 10.39 -25.43 25.06
C ARG A 123 10.86 -26.70 24.35
N THR A 124 12.17 -26.87 24.26
CA THR A 124 12.80 -28.10 23.79
C THR A 124 12.92 -29.07 24.97
N SER A 125 12.79 -30.39 24.72
CA SER A 125 12.69 -31.41 25.78
C SER A 125 13.71 -31.21 26.91
N ALA A 126 13.28 -31.38 28.17
CA ALA A 126 14.03 -31.03 29.38
C ALA A 126 15.38 -31.75 29.61
N LEU A 127 15.76 -32.70 28.75
CA LEU A 127 16.95 -33.54 28.92
C LEU A 127 18.21 -33.00 28.19
N GLY A 128 18.08 -31.93 27.41
CA GLY A 128 19.19 -31.30 26.68
C GLY A 128 19.64 -29.96 27.28
N PRO A 129 20.85 -29.47 26.94
CA PRO A 129 21.33 -28.17 27.40
C PRO A 129 20.54 -27.00 26.80
N ILE A 130 19.89 -27.21 25.64
CA ILE A 130 18.98 -26.25 25.03
C ILE A 130 17.58 -26.56 25.55
N THR A 131 17.02 -25.61 26.30
CA THR A 131 15.68 -25.70 26.89
C THR A 131 14.65 -24.89 26.13
N HIS A 132 15.09 -23.89 25.36
CA HIS A 132 14.23 -22.98 24.60
C HIS A 132 14.79 -22.76 23.20
N GLU A 133 13.91 -22.71 22.21
CA GLU A 133 14.23 -22.41 20.82
C GLU A 133 13.26 -21.33 20.33
N VAL A 134 13.77 -20.40 19.51
CA VAL A 134 12.94 -19.56 18.64
C VAL A 134 12.99 -20.19 17.25
N PRO A 135 11.97 -20.97 16.83
CA PRO A 135 11.99 -21.61 15.53
C PRO A 135 11.74 -20.57 14.43
N TRP A 136 12.25 -20.85 13.24
CA TRP A 136 12.14 -19.99 12.06
C TRP A 136 11.89 -20.85 10.82
N ARG A 137 10.92 -20.43 10.00
CA ARG A 137 10.64 -21.06 8.71
C ARG A 137 11.52 -20.42 7.63
N GLU A 138 12.16 -21.27 6.83
CA GLU A 138 12.91 -20.88 5.64
C GLU A 138 12.47 -21.78 4.49
N ALA A 139 11.69 -21.20 3.56
CA ALA A 139 10.92 -21.95 2.56
C ALA A 139 10.12 -23.08 3.23
N ASN A 140 10.34 -24.33 2.83
CA ASN A 140 9.62 -25.50 3.37
C ASN A 140 10.32 -26.16 4.56
N SER A 141 11.37 -25.53 5.11
CA SER A 141 12.17 -26.07 6.20
C SER A 141 11.99 -25.27 7.51
N THR A 142 12.27 -25.92 8.64
CA THR A 142 12.24 -25.31 9.98
C THR A 142 13.56 -25.45 10.68
N ARG A 143 14.18 -24.32 11.01
CA ARG A 143 15.45 -24.21 11.75
C ARG A 143 15.32 -23.27 12.95
N SER A 144 16.33 -23.20 13.81
CA SER A 144 16.38 -22.15 14.84
C SER A 144 16.68 -20.79 14.21
N ALA A 145 16.13 -19.71 14.79
CA ALA A 145 16.36 -18.34 14.36
C ALA A 145 17.84 -17.95 14.50
N ARG A 146 18.39 -17.27 13.49
CA ARG A 146 19.70 -16.63 13.56
C ARG A 146 19.54 -15.21 14.11
N ARG A 147 20.66 -14.56 14.46
CA ARG A 147 20.67 -13.14 14.87
C ARG A 147 19.93 -12.23 13.88
N SER A 148 20.12 -12.44 12.57
CA SER A 148 19.44 -11.67 11.52
C SER A 148 17.92 -11.82 11.57
N ASP A 149 17.43 -12.99 11.94
CA ASP A 149 16.00 -13.26 12.03
C ASP A 149 15.40 -12.62 13.27
N LEU A 150 16.09 -12.70 14.41
CA LEU A 150 15.70 -12.00 15.63
C LEU A 150 15.67 -10.49 15.43
N LEU A 151 16.63 -9.91 14.69
CA LEU A 151 16.59 -8.48 14.33
C LEU A 151 15.37 -8.13 13.48
N LYS A 152 14.93 -9.01 12.57
CA LYS A 152 13.70 -8.79 11.79
C LYS A 152 12.44 -8.76 12.66
N LEU A 153 12.45 -9.43 13.82
CA LEU A 153 11.35 -9.36 14.79
C LEU A 153 11.37 -8.06 15.58
N LEU A 154 12.55 -7.52 15.87
CA LEU A 154 12.71 -6.27 16.61
C LEU A 154 12.44 -5.02 15.78
N VAL A 155 12.61 -5.09 14.45
CA VAL A 155 12.32 -3.98 13.55
C VAL A 155 10.84 -4.02 13.14
N PRO A 156 10.04 -3.00 13.46
CA PRO A 156 8.64 -2.93 13.06
C PRO A 156 8.49 -3.10 11.55
N ILE A 157 7.52 -3.90 11.11
CA ILE A 157 7.11 -3.89 9.70
C ILE A 157 6.35 -2.60 9.48
N GLN A 158 7.05 -1.62 8.92
CA GLN A 158 6.43 -0.37 8.53
C GLN A 158 5.53 -0.61 7.31
N LYS A 159 4.22 -0.66 7.57
CA LYS A 159 3.18 -0.71 6.54
C LYS A 159 3.02 0.70 5.96
N THR A 160 3.88 1.03 5.00
CA THR A 160 3.76 2.30 4.25
C THR A 160 2.61 2.20 3.24
N PRO A 161 1.73 3.20 3.15
CA PRO A 161 0.64 3.18 2.19
C PRO A 161 1.19 3.29 0.76
N LYS A 162 0.53 2.61 -0.19
CA LYS A 162 0.76 2.84 -1.61
C LYS A 162 0.02 4.09 -2.04
N ILE A 163 0.66 4.93 -2.85
CA ILE A 163 0.09 6.19 -3.31
C ILE A 163 0.24 6.30 -4.82
N ASP A 164 -0.87 6.49 -5.51
CA ASP A 164 -0.93 6.74 -6.94
C ASP A 164 -1.32 8.20 -7.20
N ILE A 165 -0.58 8.89 -8.07
CA ILE A 165 -0.94 10.24 -8.53
C ILE A 165 -1.95 10.09 -9.67
N LEU A 166 -3.09 10.74 -9.53
CA LEU A 166 -4.15 10.72 -10.55
C LEU A 166 -4.18 11.99 -11.39
N ASP A 167 -3.85 13.12 -10.78
CA ASP A 167 -3.81 14.42 -11.43
C ASP A 167 -3.02 15.42 -10.57
N GLY A 168 -2.63 16.56 -11.13
CA GLY A 168 -2.07 17.64 -10.36
C GLY A 168 -1.97 18.94 -11.13
N GLU A 169 -2.12 20.05 -10.40
CA GLU A 169 -1.95 21.41 -10.90
C GLU A 169 -1.08 22.21 -9.91
N LEU A 170 -0.21 23.05 -10.45
CA LEU A 170 0.54 24.05 -9.69
C LEU A 170 0.23 25.41 -10.29
N ILE A 171 -0.20 26.36 -9.46
CA ILE A 171 -0.62 27.69 -9.91
C ILE A 171 0.18 28.76 -9.19
N LEU A 172 0.57 29.79 -9.94
CA LEU A 172 1.21 30.98 -9.42
C LEU A 172 0.30 32.20 -9.63
N TYR A 173 -0.12 32.81 -8.53
CA TYR A 173 -0.88 34.06 -8.52
C TYR A 173 -0.02 35.24 -8.10
N LYS A 174 -0.25 36.39 -8.73
CA LYS A 174 0.23 37.70 -8.27
C LYS A 174 -0.84 38.34 -7.39
N MET A 175 -0.51 38.52 -6.12
CA MET A 175 -1.31 39.24 -5.14
C MET A 175 -0.81 40.69 -5.08
N PRO A 176 -1.61 41.67 -5.54
CA PRO A 176 -1.19 43.06 -5.48
C PRO A 176 -1.02 43.48 -4.02
N GLY A 177 0.09 44.13 -3.72
CA GLY A 177 0.32 44.72 -2.40
C GLY A 177 -0.71 45.80 -2.07
N ARG A 178 -0.94 46.05 -0.77
CA ARG A 178 -1.69 47.23 -0.31
C ARG A 178 -0.69 48.32 0.12
N ASP A 179 -0.96 49.56 -0.29
CA ASP A 179 -0.18 50.76 0.03
C ASP A 179 1.33 50.62 -0.20
N THR A 180 2.11 50.43 0.88
CA THR A 180 3.58 50.38 0.91
C THR A 180 4.16 48.98 0.91
N GLN A 181 3.32 47.92 0.88
CA GLN A 181 3.81 46.55 0.79
C GLN A 181 4.09 46.15 -0.66
N PRO A 182 5.21 45.44 -0.92
CA PRO A 182 5.49 44.91 -2.25
C PRO A 182 4.44 43.88 -2.67
N ASP A 183 4.28 43.70 -3.97
CA ASP A 183 3.50 42.60 -4.53
C ASP A 183 3.98 41.26 -3.95
N GLN A 184 3.04 40.36 -3.65
CA GLN A 184 3.34 39.00 -3.21
C GLN A 184 2.95 37.99 -4.27
N TYR A 185 3.67 36.88 -4.31
CA TYR A 185 3.44 35.80 -5.26
C TYR A 185 3.06 34.53 -4.49
N GLN A 186 1.82 34.08 -4.68
CA GLN A 186 1.27 32.92 -4.00
C GLN A 186 1.32 31.70 -4.91
N TRP A 187 2.02 30.66 -4.47
CA TRP A 187 2.03 29.35 -5.09
C TRP A 187 0.96 28.48 -4.46
N GLN A 188 0.16 27.82 -5.29
CA GLN A 188 -0.85 26.87 -4.87
C GLN A 188 -0.64 25.56 -5.62
N LEU A 189 -0.35 24.50 -4.86
CA LEU A 189 -0.26 23.14 -5.34
C LEU A 189 -1.56 22.41 -5.02
N LEU A 190 -2.10 21.71 -6.01
CA LEU A 190 -3.19 20.75 -5.86
C LEU A 190 -2.78 19.44 -6.52
N VAL A 191 -2.62 18.37 -5.75
CA VAL A 191 -2.35 17.03 -6.30
C VAL A 191 -3.46 16.08 -5.88
N LYS A 192 -4.04 15.39 -6.87
CA LYS A 192 -5.06 14.38 -6.65
C LYS A 192 -4.38 13.02 -6.49
N LEU A 193 -4.55 12.42 -5.32
CA LEU A 193 -3.89 11.17 -4.94
C LEU A 193 -4.93 10.09 -4.64
N TYR A 194 -4.63 8.86 -5.03
CA TYR A 194 -5.32 7.67 -4.53
C TYR A 194 -4.40 6.94 -3.57
N ILE A 195 -4.83 6.81 -2.32
CA ILE A 195 -4.04 6.17 -1.26
C ILE A 195 -4.66 4.81 -0.95
N ILE A 196 -3.82 3.77 -0.85
CA ILE A 196 -4.18 2.41 -0.47
C ILE A 196 -3.37 2.04 0.77
N THR A 197 -4.05 1.74 1.86
CA THR A 197 -3.42 1.26 3.10
C THR A 197 -3.12 -0.23 3.00
N CYS A 198 -2.03 -0.66 3.63
CA CYS A 198 -1.66 -2.08 3.73
C CYS A 198 -2.07 -2.68 5.10
N SER A 199 -2.87 -1.95 5.88
CA SER A 199 -3.31 -2.30 7.23
C SER A 199 -4.83 -2.24 7.31
N THR A 200 -5.41 -3.06 8.20
CA THR A 200 -6.82 -2.98 8.59
C THR A 200 -7.10 -1.85 9.58
N GLU A 201 -6.05 -1.21 10.11
CA GLU A 201 -6.14 -0.05 10.97
C GLU A 201 -6.19 1.25 10.17
N THR A 202 -6.90 2.25 10.70
CA THR A 202 -6.97 3.59 10.13
C THR A 202 -5.58 4.22 10.09
N VAL A 203 -5.12 4.58 8.90
CA VAL A 203 -3.88 5.33 8.71
C VAL A 203 -4.15 6.81 8.95
N VAL A 204 -3.46 7.37 9.94
CA VAL A 204 -3.47 8.81 10.23
C VAL A 204 -2.22 9.46 9.66
N ILE A 205 -2.37 10.53 8.87
CA ILE A 205 -1.27 11.33 8.34
C ILE A 205 -1.39 12.77 8.89
N PRO A 206 -0.59 13.13 9.91
CA PRO A 206 -0.58 14.50 10.44
C PRO A 206 0.08 15.48 9.46
N PHE A 207 -0.50 16.66 9.28
CA PHE A 207 0.01 17.63 8.29
C PHE A 207 1.36 18.22 8.68
N HIS A 208 1.61 18.44 9.98
CA HIS A 208 2.84 19.03 10.49
C HIS A 208 4.08 18.13 10.34
N THR A 209 3.89 16.83 10.13
CA THR A 209 4.99 15.88 9.84
C THR A 209 5.21 15.68 8.34
N CYS A 210 4.35 16.26 7.51
CA CYS A 210 4.46 16.24 6.06
C CYS A 210 5.40 17.34 5.58
N LYS A 211 6.12 17.06 4.49
CA LYS A 211 6.94 18.06 3.81
C LYS A 211 6.68 17.96 2.32
N VAL A 212 6.32 19.08 1.71
CA VAL A 212 6.20 19.17 0.25
C VAL A 212 7.24 20.15 -0.23
N ALA A 213 8.17 19.66 -1.03
CA ALA A 213 9.22 20.44 -1.65
C ALA A 213 8.95 20.57 -3.15
N PHE A 214 9.32 21.71 -3.71
CA PHE A 214 9.43 21.86 -5.16
C PHE A 214 10.85 22.25 -5.53
N ARG A 215 11.31 21.69 -6.64
CA ARG A 215 12.62 21.96 -7.22
C ARG A 215 12.46 22.39 -8.67
N THR A 216 13.19 23.41 -9.05
CA THR A 216 13.20 23.96 -10.40
C THR A 216 14.46 23.54 -11.14
N GLU A 217 14.47 23.62 -12.48
CA GLU A 217 15.58 23.17 -13.33
C GLU A 217 16.94 23.87 -13.03
N HIS A 218 16.91 25.07 -12.45
CA HIS A 218 18.09 25.93 -12.31
C HIS A 218 18.44 26.30 -10.86
N ALA A 219 17.69 25.79 -9.87
CA ALA A 219 17.99 26.00 -8.46
C ALA A 219 18.25 24.64 -7.78
N PRO A 220 19.43 24.43 -7.20
CA PRO A 220 19.72 23.21 -6.45
C PRO A 220 18.94 23.14 -5.13
N ASP A 221 18.56 24.30 -4.58
CA ASP A 221 17.85 24.41 -3.31
C ASP A 221 16.37 24.05 -3.47
N GLU A 222 15.88 23.21 -2.56
CA GLU A 222 14.47 22.86 -2.46
C GLU A 222 13.72 23.97 -1.71
N ALA A 223 12.67 24.49 -2.34
CA ALA A 223 11.71 25.35 -1.66
C ALA A 223 10.56 24.51 -1.09
N TYR A 224 10.08 24.85 0.10
CA TYR A 224 9.08 24.06 0.83
C TYR A 224 7.76 24.80 0.91
N PHE A 225 6.65 24.10 0.68
CA PHE A 225 5.33 24.65 0.98
C PHE A 225 5.17 24.78 2.51
N GLU A 226 4.62 25.90 2.95
CA GLU A 226 4.47 26.23 4.37
C GLU A 226 3.17 25.66 4.95
N LYS A 227 2.09 25.73 4.16
CA LYS A 227 0.79 25.17 4.53
C LYS A 227 0.52 23.94 3.70
N ILE A 228 0.37 22.82 4.38
CA ILE A 228 0.05 21.53 3.77
C ILE A 228 -1.28 21.07 4.37
N ALA A 229 -2.20 20.66 3.51
CA ALA A 229 -3.45 20.04 3.94
C ALA A 229 -3.75 18.86 3.02
N ILE A 230 -4.33 17.80 3.60
CA ILE A 230 -4.80 16.65 2.84
C ILE A 230 -6.28 16.48 3.15
N THR A 231 -7.12 16.65 2.13
CA THR A 231 -8.57 16.65 2.30
C THR A 231 -9.22 15.63 1.37
N PRO A 232 -10.33 14.99 1.78
CA PRO A 232 -11.10 14.19 0.84
C PRO A 232 -11.80 15.11 -0.17
N PRO A 233 -12.12 14.61 -1.37
CA PRO A 233 -12.91 15.37 -2.34
C PRO A 233 -14.30 15.65 -1.76
N THR A 234 -14.67 16.92 -1.72
CA THR A 234 -15.99 17.37 -1.28
C THR A 234 -16.81 17.90 -2.45
N THR A 235 -18.12 17.81 -2.33
CA THR A 235 -19.08 18.49 -3.21
C THR A 235 -19.91 19.45 -2.40
N PHE A 236 -19.98 20.69 -2.85
CA PHE A 236 -20.82 21.71 -2.24
C PHE A 236 -22.24 21.63 -2.81
N HIS A 237 -23.22 21.33 -1.95
CA HIS A 237 -24.63 21.42 -2.31
C HIS A 237 -25.17 22.79 -1.91
N ALA A 238 -25.29 23.69 -2.89
CA ALA A 238 -25.72 25.08 -2.69
C ALA A 238 -27.09 25.25 -2.00
N ARG A 239 -27.98 24.25 -2.11
CA ARG A 239 -29.29 24.26 -1.43
C ARG A 239 -29.22 23.95 0.07
N GLU A 240 -28.21 23.22 0.51
CA GLU A 240 -28.10 22.75 1.91
C GLU A 240 -26.99 23.46 2.69
N LEU A 241 -26.18 24.32 2.05
CA LEU A 241 -24.98 24.94 2.63
C LEU A 241 -24.07 23.91 3.33
N LYS A 242 -24.06 22.68 2.82
CA LYS A 242 -23.29 21.57 3.39
C LYS A 242 -22.34 21.00 2.34
N GLU A 243 -21.10 20.82 2.77
CA GLU A 243 -20.15 19.97 2.08
C GLU A 243 -20.53 18.51 2.31
N LYS A 244 -20.62 17.76 1.22
CA LYS A 244 -20.71 16.30 1.29
C LYS A 244 -19.37 15.72 0.87
N VAL A 245 -18.73 15.00 1.78
CA VAL A 245 -17.52 14.23 1.51
C VAL A 245 -17.87 13.09 0.55
N ARG A 246 -17.13 12.95 -0.56
CA ARG A 246 -17.37 11.91 -1.57
C ARG A 246 -16.63 10.60 -1.29
N SER A 247 -15.68 10.61 -0.36
CA SER A 247 -14.97 9.41 0.07
C SER A 247 -15.68 8.78 1.26
N LEU A 248 -15.93 7.48 1.20
CA LEU A 248 -16.56 6.73 2.31
C LEU A 248 -15.54 6.32 3.39
N THR A 249 -14.26 6.31 3.03
CA THR A 249 -13.15 5.68 3.76
C THR A 249 -12.05 6.69 4.10
N VAL A 250 -12.30 7.97 3.80
CA VAL A 250 -11.39 9.09 4.11
C VAL A 250 -12.16 10.19 4.80
N SER A 251 -11.62 10.64 5.92
CA SER A 251 -12.05 11.87 6.59
C SER A 251 -10.83 12.74 6.89
N SER A 252 -11.04 14.03 7.12
CA SER A 252 -9.97 14.94 7.51
C SER A 252 -10.43 15.91 8.58
N THR A 253 -9.49 16.34 9.41
CA THR A 253 -9.62 17.48 10.31
C THR A 253 -8.76 18.63 9.78
N ASP A 254 -8.60 19.68 10.57
CA ASP A 254 -7.69 20.79 10.24
C ASP A 254 -6.20 20.40 10.34
N SER A 255 -5.88 19.26 10.97
CA SER A 255 -4.50 18.87 11.29
C SER A 255 -4.07 17.52 10.75
N GLU A 256 -5.01 16.68 10.30
CA GLU A 256 -4.70 15.33 9.83
C GLU A 256 -5.75 14.79 8.85
N VAL A 257 -5.35 13.76 8.10
CA VAL A 257 -6.25 12.94 7.30
C VAL A 257 -6.26 11.52 7.87
N LEU A 258 -7.45 10.92 7.93
CA LEU A 258 -7.70 9.55 8.38
C LEU A 258 -8.16 8.72 7.19
N ILE A 259 -7.54 7.56 6.99
CA ILE A 259 -7.77 6.68 5.84
C ILE A 259 -7.96 5.25 6.35
N ASP A 260 -9.17 4.71 6.24
CA ASP A 260 -9.48 3.39 6.80
C ASP A 260 -8.98 2.23 5.94
N THR A 261 -9.05 2.37 4.61
CA THR A 261 -8.70 1.29 3.67
C THR A 261 -8.04 1.84 2.41
N ALA A 262 -8.80 2.47 1.54
CA ALA A 262 -8.29 3.16 0.38
C ALA A 262 -9.20 4.31 0.03
N GLY A 263 -8.67 5.39 -0.54
CA GLY A 263 -9.52 6.50 -0.94
C GLY A 263 -8.80 7.61 -1.66
N LEU A 264 -9.64 8.47 -2.24
CA LEU A 264 -9.21 9.64 -2.98
C LEU A 264 -8.97 10.80 -2.01
N VAL A 265 -7.85 11.50 -2.19
CA VAL A 265 -7.52 12.72 -1.44
C VAL A 265 -6.96 13.80 -2.36
N HIS A 266 -7.03 15.04 -1.90
CA HIS A 266 -6.34 16.18 -2.48
C HIS A 266 -5.25 16.63 -1.52
N LEU A 267 -4.01 16.63 -2.00
CA LEU A 267 -2.88 17.26 -1.33
C LEU A 267 -2.83 18.72 -1.78
N HIS A 268 -2.97 19.62 -0.81
CA HIS A 268 -2.86 21.06 -0.98
C HIS A 268 -1.54 21.55 -0.41
N GLY A 269 -0.87 22.45 -1.13
CA GLY A 269 0.34 23.13 -0.66
C GLY A 269 0.27 24.62 -0.97
N GLU A 270 0.62 25.47 0.01
CA GLU A 270 0.75 26.92 -0.22
C GLU A 270 2.08 27.48 0.29
N ILE A 271 2.67 28.40 -0.48
CA ILE A 271 3.81 29.23 -0.08
C ILE A 271 3.68 30.61 -0.74
N SER A 272 4.10 31.65 -0.02
CA SER A 272 4.19 33.01 -0.55
C SER A 272 5.65 33.42 -0.73
N THR A 273 5.93 34.11 -1.83
CA THR A 273 7.27 34.63 -2.15
C THR A 273 7.19 36.12 -2.44
N ALA A 274 8.19 36.89 -2.00
CA ALA A 274 8.21 38.34 -2.16
C ALA A 274 8.73 38.80 -3.52
N GLU A 275 9.58 38.00 -4.16
CA GLU A 275 10.16 38.31 -5.47
C GLU A 275 9.37 37.65 -6.60
N PRO A 276 9.27 38.30 -7.78
CA PRO A 276 8.65 37.70 -8.96
C PRO A 276 9.39 36.42 -9.35
N PRO A 277 8.75 35.24 -9.25
CA PRO A 277 9.42 34.01 -9.60
C PRO A 277 9.60 33.90 -11.11
N ARG A 278 10.69 33.26 -11.52
CA ARG A 278 10.87 32.90 -12.93
C ARG A 278 9.88 31.80 -13.29
N VAL A 279 9.28 31.90 -14.47
CA VAL A 279 8.44 30.81 -15.01
C VAL A 279 9.38 29.72 -15.51
N HIS A 280 9.34 28.55 -14.87
CA HIS A 280 10.18 27.41 -15.19
C HIS A 280 9.52 26.48 -16.22
N ARG A 281 10.35 25.81 -17.04
CA ARG A 281 9.87 24.83 -18.03
C ARG A 281 9.39 23.52 -17.41
N GLU A 282 9.98 23.16 -16.28
CA GLU A 282 9.62 21.98 -15.54
C GLU A 282 9.83 22.24 -14.04
N ILE A 283 8.87 21.79 -13.24
CA ILE A 283 8.93 21.85 -11.77
C ILE A 283 8.71 20.45 -11.25
N ARG A 284 9.66 19.96 -10.45
CA ARG A 284 9.53 18.67 -9.77
C ARG A 284 9.02 18.88 -8.36
N ILE A 285 7.89 18.28 -8.04
CA ILE A 285 7.33 18.22 -6.69
C ILE A 285 7.75 16.91 -6.03
N LYS A 286 8.18 16.98 -4.77
CA LYS A 286 8.41 15.85 -3.90
C LYS A 286 7.61 16.04 -2.61
N ALA A 287 6.60 15.22 -2.41
CA ALA A 287 5.84 15.17 -1.16
C ALA A 287 6.32 13.98 -0.32
N MET A 288 6.59 14.24 0.95
CA MET A 288 6.93 13.24 1.96
C MET A 288 5.80 13.25 2.99
N LEU A 289 4.95 12.23 2.93
CA LEU A 289 3.79 12.08 3.80
C LEU A 289 4.14 11.07 4.88
N THR A 290 4.09 11.45 6.16
CA THR A 290 4.56 10.60 7.27
C THR A 290 3.37 10.06 8.05
N PRO A 291 2.98 8.78 7.85
CA PRO A 291 1.93 8.16 8.66
C PRO A 291 2.35 8.08 10.13
N HIS A 292 1.40 8.25 11.06
CA HIS A 292 1.66 8.15 12.50
C HIS A 292 2.30 6.80 12.90
N HIS A 293 1.91 5.71 12.23
CA HIS A 293 2.40 4.35 12.52
C HIS A 293 3.67 3.97 11.74
N SER A 294 4.33 4.93 11.07
CA SER A 294 5.54 4.68 10.28
C SER A 294 6.58 5.78 10.50
N GLU A 295 7.82 5.39 10.82
CA GLU A 295 8.93 6.35 10.87
C GLU A 295 9.43 6.72 9.46
N ARG A 296 9.09 5.92 8.45
CA ARG A 296 9.41 6.23 7.04
C ARG A 296 8.24 6.95 6.37
N PRO A 297 8.50 8.09 5.70
CA PRO A 297 7.48 8.74 4.90
C PRO A 297 7.16 7.95 3.64
N ALA A 298 5.90 7.95 3.24
CA ALA A 298 5.51 7.65 1.87
C ALA A 298 5.93 8.82 0.97
N VAL A 299 6.76 8.53 -0.03
CA VAL A 299 7.32 9.56 -0.92
C VAL A 299 6.59 9.54 -2.26
N VAL A 300 6.08 10.70 -2.65
CA VAL A 300 5.41 10.95 -3.93
C VAL A 300 6.23 11.95 -4.72
N GLN A 301 6.52 11.66 -5.99
CA GLN A 301 7.24 12.54 -6.90
C GLN A 301 6.45 12.76 -8.18
N ALA A 302 6.36 14.02 -8.60
CA ALA A 302 5.59 14.43 -9.75
C ALA A 302 6.30 15.55 -10.51
N ASP A 303 6.35 15.43 -11.84
CA ASP A 303 6.89 16.45 -12.73
C ASP A 303 5.74 17.27 -13.34
N PHE A 304 5.89 18.59 -13.34
CA PHE A 304 4.88 19.55 -13.78
C PHE A 304 5.41 20.40 -14.93
N VAL A 305 4.62 20.55 -15.98
CA VAL A 305 4.96 21.32 -17.20
C VAL A 305 4.01 22.50 -17.39
N PRO A 306 4.49 23.66 -17.89
CA PRO A 306 3.69 24.86 -18.00
C PRO A 306 2.58 24.68 -19.04
N VAL A 307 1.40 25.23 -18.72
CA VAL A 307 0.24 25.27 -19.60
C VAL A 307 0.07 26.68 -20.14
N PRO A 308 -0.18 26.87 -21.46
CA PRO A 308 -0.48 28.18 -22.01
C PRO A 308 -1.67 28.83 -21.31
N ARG A 309 -1.58 30.15 -21.12
CA ARG A 309 -2.67 30.96 -20.57
C ARG A 309 -3.85 30.97 -21.53
N GLN A 310 -5.06 30.85 -20.99
CA GLN A 310 -6.32 30.94 -21.73
C GLN A 310 -6.94 32.32 -21.53
N GLU A 311 -7.79 32.75 -22.47
CA GLU A 311 -8.47 34.06 -22.40
C GLU A 311 -9.38 34.20 -21.16
N ALA A 312 -9.89 33.08 -20.63
CA ALA A 312 -10.72 33.05 -19.43
C ALA A 312 -9.93 33.13 -18.11
N ASP A 313 -8.60 33.11 -18.16
CA ASP A 313 -7.78 33.07 -16.95
C ASP A 313 -7.77 34.41 -16.21
N SER A 314 -7.84 34.34 -14.87
CA SER A 314 -7.78 35.52 -13.99
C SER A 314 -6.62 36.45 -14.34
N PRO A 315 -6.79 37.78 -14.30
CA PRO A 315 -5.70 38.73 -14.53
C PRO A 315 -4.54 38.55 -13.53
N ARG A 316 -4.82 38.00 -12.34
CA ARG A 316 -3.82 37.69 -11.31
C ARG A 316 -3.02 36.41 -11.59
N LEU A 317 -3.46 35.57 -12.52
CA LEU A 317 -2.71 34.38 -12.90
C LEU A 317 -1.41 34.79 -13.59
N VAL A 318 -0.29 34.34 -13.02
CA VAL A 318 1.05 34.54 -13.62
C VAL A 318 1.40 33.33 -14.47
N ALA A 319 1.26 32.14 -13.92
CA ALA A 319 1.59 30.88 -14.58
C ALA A 319 0.83 29.71 -13.97
N ARG A 320 0.70 28.65 -14.76
CA ARG A 320 0.11 27.38 -14.35
C ARG A 320 0.95 26.24 -14.93
N TRP A 321 1.11 25.18 -14.15
CA TRP A 321 1.70 23.93 -14.60
C TRP A 321 0.76 22.76 -14.31
N GLN A 322 0.74 21.78 -15.21
CA GLN A 322 -0.02 20.54 -15.05
C GLN A 322 0.94 19.37 -14.86
N TRP A 323 0.53 18.41 -14.04
CA TRP A 323 1.22 17.14 -13.87
C TRP A 323 1.36 16.40 -15.21
N LYS A 324 2.57 15.91 -15.45
CA LYS A 324 2.91 15.05 -16.58
C LYS A 324 3.07 13.60 -16.09
N PRO A 325 2.26 12.64 -16.58
CA PRO A 325 2.44 11.24 -16.25
C PRO A 325 3.82 10.73 -16.71
N LEU A 326 4.53 10.02 -15.85
CA LEU A 326 5.74 9.29 -16.22
C LEU A 326 5.39 8.23 -17.27
N GLY A 327 5.88 8.40 -18.50
CA GLY A 327 5.61 7.50 -19.63
C GLY A 327 4.83 8.10 -20.80
N ALA A 328 4.32 9.34 -20.68
CA ALA A 328 3.81 10.08 -21.83
C ALA A 328 5.01 10.59 -22.67
N GLY A 329 5.40 9.80 -23.66
CA GLY A 329 6.44 10.14 -24.62
C GLY A 329 6.21 11.53 -25.22
N SER A 330 7.32 12.22 -25.49
CA SER A 330 7.33 13.40 -26.36
C SER A 330 6.44 13.15 -27.58
N PRO A 331 5.65 14.13 -28.06
CA PRO A 331 5.01 13.99 -29.36
C PRO A 331 6.11 13.68 -30.37
N THR A 332 5.96 12.55 -31.06
CA THR A 332 6.80 12.18 -32.20
C THR A 332 6.93 13.42 -33.09
N PRO A 333 8.14 13.83 -33.50
CA PRO A 333 8.26 14.94 -34.43
C PRO A 333 7.45 14.57 -35.67
N THR A 334 6.47 15.42 -35.99
CA THR A 334 5.65 15.37 -37.19
C THR A 334 6.54 14.98 -38.35
N ALA A 335 6.24 13.84 -38.99
CA ALA A 335 6.94 13.38 -40.17
C ALA A 335 6.99 14.54 -41.18
N ALA A 336 8.20 14.84 -41.65
CA ALA A 336 8.41 15.81 -42.71
C ALA A 336 7.52 15.44 -43.92
N PRO A 337 6.90 16.42 -44.61
CA PRO A 337 6.09 16.13 -45.78
C PRO A 337 6.95 15.45 -46.84
N ALA A 338 6.41 14.37 -47.42
CA ALA A 338 7.04 13.63 -48.50
C ALA A 338 7.33 14.56 -49.69
N PRO A 339 8.47 14.38 -50.39
CA PRO A 339 8.78 15.17 -51.58
C PRO A 339 7.74 14.88 -52.69
N PRO A 340 7.41 15.88 -53.52
CA PRO A 340 6.41 15.73 -54.56
C PRO A 340 6.82 14.65 -55.56
N THR A 341 5.89 13.74 -55.81
CA THR A 341 5.96 12.70 -56.85
C THR A 341 6.13 13.35 -58.22
N ALA A 342 7.14 12.91 -58.96
CA ALA A 342 7.37 13.31 -60.34
C ALA A 342 6.17 12.91 -61.23
N PRO A 343 5.80 13.72 -62.23
CA PRO A 343 4.69 13.40 -63.12
C PRO A 343 5.03 12.22 -64.04
N THR A 344 4.16 11.21 -64.04
CA THR A 344 4.15 10.13 -65.04
C THR A 344 3.74 10.70 -66.40
N PRO A 345 4.46 10.41 -67.49
CA PRO A 345 4.13 10.92 -68.82
C PRO A 345 2.86 10.28 -69.37
N THR A 346 1.95 11.11 -69.87
CA THR A 346 0.81 10.73 -70.70
C THR A 346 1.32 10.20 -72.05
N PRO A 347 0.71 9.14 -72.61
CA PRO A 347 1.04 8.68 -73.95
C PRO A 347 0.34 9.58 -74.98
N GLU A 348 1.13 10.28 -75.81
CA GLU A 348 0.62 10.88 -77.04
C GLU A 348 0.59 9.80 -78.13
N GLU A 349 -0.60 9.64 -78.69
CA GLU A 349 -0.92 8.88 -79.88
C GLU A 349 -0.28 9.52 -81.12
N ASP A 350 0.07 8.66 -82.08
CA ASP A 350 0.56 9.00 -83.41
C ASP A 350 -0.27 10.09 -84.11
N LEU A 351 0.41 11.12 -84.62
CA LEU A 351 0.29 11.68 -85.99
C LEU A 351 1.35 12.74 -86.31
#